data_AF-A0A7Y2MEJ5-F1
#
_entry.id   AF-A0A7Y2MEJ5-F1
#
_cell.length_a   1.000
_cell.length_b   1.000
_cell.length_c   1.000
_cell.angle_alpha   90.00
_cell.angle_beta   90.00
_cell.angle_gamma   90.00
#
_symmetry.space_group_name_H-M   'P 1'
#
loop_
_entity.id
_entity.type
_entity.pdbx_description
1 polymer ?
#
loop_
_entity_poly.entity_id
_entity_poly.type
_entity_poly.pdbx_seq_one_letter_code
_entity_poly.pdbx_strand_id
1 'polypeptide(L)'
;MSNIIGITMGDPCGVGPEITVRALAEMGDADRAATRIYGNLPTLEAARKALNVDIDLAPYVVDLPIEGAPLPWGQLSPVAGDAAFRFIEKAVRDAEA
;
A
#
# COMPACT_ATOMS: atom_id res chain seq x y z
N MET A 1 -12.59 -5.60 20.18
CA MET A 1 -12.58 -4.88 18.89
C MET A 1 -11.15 -4.51 18.59
N SER A 2 -10.68 -4.77 17.38
CA SER A 2 -9.36 -4.33 16.91
C SER A 2 -9.37 -2.82 16.67
N ASN A 3 -8.27 -2.14 16.97
CA ASN A 3 -8.07 -0.72 16.65
C ASN A 3 -7.22 -0.54 15.38
N ILE A 4 -7.01 -1.61 14.61
CA ILE A 4 -6.19 -1.55 13.39
C ILE A 4 -6.99 -0.87 12.26
N ILE A 5 -6.35 0.09 11.59
CA ILE A 5 -6.85 0.73 10.37
C ILE A 5 -6.18 0.06 9.17
N GLY A 6 -7.00 -0.52 8.30
CA GLY A 6 -6.58 -1.03 7.00
C GLY A 6 -6.61 0.04 5.92
N ILE A 7 -5.46 0.37 5.35
CA ILE A 7 -5.33 1.29 4.21
C ILE A 7 -5.11 0.45 2.96
N THR A 8 -5.98 0.55 1.98
CA THR A 8 -5.70 -0.04 0.66
C THR A 8 -4.91 0.96 -0.17
N MET A 9 -3.83 0.50 -0.80
CA MET A 9 -2.93 1.36 -1.58
C MET A 9 -3.62 1.99 -2.80
N GLY A 10 -4.67 1.34 -3.31
CA GLY A 10 -5.35 1.72 -4.54
C GLY A 10 -4.58 1.27 -5.79
N ASP A 11 -4.71 2.03 -6.89
CA ASP A 11 -4.08 1.72 -8.17
C ASP A 11 -2.54 1.89 -8.10
N PRO A 12 -1.73 0.84 -8.36
CA PRO A 12 -0.27 0.91 -8.42
C PRO A 12 0.32 1.94 -9.40
N CYS A 13 -0.40 2.28 -10.46
CA CYS A 13 -0.01 3.26 -11.47
C CYS A 13 -0.48 4.68 -11.12
N GLY A 14 -1.36 4.84 -10.11
CA GLY A 14 -1.83 6.12 -9.61
C GLY A 14 -0.92 6.74 -8.55
N VAL A 15 -1.43 7.74 -7.82
CA VAL A 15 -0.70 8.44 -6.74
C VAL A 15 -0.89 7.84 -5.35
N GLY A 16 -1.72 6.78 -5.25
CA GLY A 16 -2.03 6.10 -4.00
C GLY A 16 -0.79 5.56 -3.26
N PRO A 17 0.18 4.93 -3.96
CA PRO A 17 1.44 4.50 -3.36
C PRO A 17 2.20 5.63 -2.65
N GLU A 18 2.35 6.79 -3.30
CA GLU A 18 3.08 7.94 -2.76
C GLU A 18 2.39 8.55 -1.55
N ILE A 19 1.07 8.75 -1.63
CA ILE A 19 0.28 9.27 -0.51
C ILE A 19 0.38 8.33 0.69
N THR A 20 0.28 7.02 0.45
CA THR A 20 0.36 6.00 1.50
C THR A 20 1.71 6.03 2.21
N VAL A 21 2.81 6.06 1.45
CA VAL A 21 4.16 6.10 2.03
C VAL A 21 4.39 7.39 2.83
N ARG A 22 3.99 8.54 2.28
CA ARG A 22 4.14 9.82 2.97
C ARG A 22 3.31 9.87 4.26
N ALA A 23 2.06 9.43 4.21
CA ALA A 23 1.20 9.38 5.39
C ALA A 23 1.79 8.47 6.48
N LEU A 24 2.25 7.27 6.12
CA LEU A 24 2.87 6.33 7.08
C LEU A 24 4.12 6.91 7.75
N ALA A 25 4.94 7.66 6.99
CA ALA A 25 6.15 8.29 7.50
C ALA A 25 5.85 9.46 8.46
N GLU A 26 4.77 10.19 8.23
CA GLU A 26 4.35 11.32 9.06
C GLU A 26 3.53 10.90 10.30
N MET A 27 3.01 9.67 10.34
CA MET A 27 2.34 9.11 11.52
C MET A 27 3.28 8.96 12.72
N GLY A 28 2.73 9.16 13.92
CA GLY A 28 3.38 8.77 15.17
C GLY A 28 3.43 7.25 15.34
N ASP A 29 4.31 6.77 16.23
CA ASP A 29 4.56 5.32 16.38
C ASP A 29 3.31 4.51 16.73
N ALA A 30 2.42 5.05 17.57
CA ALA A 30 1.18 4.37 17.95
C ALA A 30 0.22 4.22 16.76
N ASP A 31 0.02 5.27 15.98
CA ASP A 31 -0.86 5.25 14.80
C ASP A 31 -0.28 4.34 13.71
N ARG A 32 1.05 4.38 13.53
CA ARG A 32 1.76 3.52 12.60
C ARG A 32 1.64 2.05 13.00
N ALA A 33 1.80 1.73 14.28
CA ALA A 33 1.62 0.37 14.80
C ALA A 33 0.18 -0.13 14.66
N ALA A 34 -0.80 0.78 14.67
CA ALA A 34 -2.21 0.50 14.42
C ALA A 34 -2.59 0.55 12.93
N THR A 35 -1.62 0.65 12.01
CA THR A 35 -1.88 0.74 10.56
C THR A 35 -1.40 -0.50 9.82
N ARG A 36 -2.21 -0.98 8.89
CA ARG A 36 -1.85 -2.02 7.91
C ARG A 36 -2.17 -1.56 6.51
N ILE A 37 -1.18 -1.62 5.63
CA ILE A 37 -1.30 -1.26 4.22
C ILE A 37 -1.52 -2.52 3.41
N TYR A 38 -2.64 -2.64 2.72
CA TYR A 38 -2.91 -3.69 1.75
C TYR A 38 -2.50 -3.16 0.37
N GLY A 39 -1.43 -3.72 -0.19
CA GLY A 39 -0.81 -3.17 -1.39
C GLY A 39 0.26 -4.09 -1.94
N ASN A 40 1.23 -3.50 -2.64
CA ASN A 40 2.36 -4.23 -3.21
C ASN A 40 3.68 -3.56 -2.80
N LEU A 41 4.55 -4.31 -2.13
CA LEU A 41 5.77 -3.78 -1.55
C LEU A 41 6.75 -3.21 -2.60
N PRO A 42 7.03 -3.86 -3.76
CA PRO A 42 7.83 -3.25 -4.82
C PRO A 42 7.32 -1.89 -5.31
N THR A 43 5.99 -1.73 -5.42
CA THR A 43 5.37 -0.47 -5.82
C THR A 43 5.56 0.61 -4.75
N LEU A 44 5.34 0.27 -3.48
CA LEU A 44 5.53 1.19 -2.35
C LEU A 44 7.00 1.58 -2.17
N GLU A 45 7.95 0.66 -2.40
CA GLU A 45 9.38 0.96 -2.37
C GLU A 45 9.80 1.91 -3.49
N ALA A 46 9.24 1.76 -4.68
CA ALA A 46 9.45 2.71 -5.77
C ALA A 46 8.95 4.12 -5.39
N ALA A 47 7.76 4.22 -4.79
CA ALA A 47 7.21 5.46 -4.26
C ALA A 47 8.07 6.06 -3.15
N ARG A 48 8.51 5.24 -2.17
CA ARG A 48 9.40 5.66 -1.08
C ARG A 48 10.70 6.26 -1.61
N LYS A 49 11.32 5.60 -2.58
CA LYS A 49 12.55 6.08 -3.22
C LYS A 49 12.33 7.42 -3.93
N ALA A 50 11.24 7.57 -4.68
CA ALA A 50 10.94 8.81 -5.38
C ALA A 50 10.64 9.98 -4.45
N LEU A 51 10.01 9.71 -3.30
CA LEU A 51 9.73 10.71 -2.27
C LEU A 51 10.95 11.04 -1.39
N ASN A 52 12.04 10.27 -1.51
CA ASN A 52 13.22 10.35 -0.65
C ASN A 52 12.86 10.25 0.85
N VAL A 53 12.03 9.27 1.19
CA VAL A 53 11.58 9.00 2.57
C VAL A 53 12.35 7.81 3.14
N ASP A 54 12.83 7.96 4.38
CA ASP A 54 13.55 6.90 5.09
C ASP A 54 12.62 6.23 6.11
N ILE A 55 11.97 5.15 5.69
CA ILE A 55 11.09 4.32 6.52
C ILE A 55 11.15 2.87 6.02
N ASP A 56 11.20 1.92 6.95
CA ASP A 56 11.01 0.51 6.62
C ASP A 56 9.52 0.23 6.44
N LEU A 57 9.12 -0.11 5.22
CA LEU A 57 7.73 -0.36 4.86
C LEU A 57 7.30 -1.80 5.18
N ALA A 58 8.22 -2.76 5.15
CA ALA A 58 7.91 -4.18 5.22
C ALA A 58 7.07 -4.59 6.46
N PRO A 59 7.28 -4.02 7.67
CA PRO A 59 6.48 -4.35 8.85
C PRO A 59 5.01 -3.92 8.78
N TYR A 60 4.67 -3.01 7.87
CA TYR A 60 3.34 -2.38 7.80
C TYR A 60 2.51 -2.85 6.60
N VAL A 61 3.12 -3.56 5.66
CA VAL A 61 2.50 -3.94 4.39
C VAL A 61 2.04 -5.40 4.41
N VAL A 62 0.75 -5.60 4.19
CA VAL A 62 0.21 -6.88 3.70
C VAL A 62 0.48 -6.89 2.20
N ASP A 63 1.55 -7.57 1.80
CA ASP A 63 2.04 -7.59 0.42
C ASP A 63 1.26 -8.58 -0.43
N LEU A 64 0.63 -8.08 -1.48
CA LEU A 64 -0.02 -8.86 -2.51
C LEU A 64 0.79 -8.75 -3.81
N PRO A 65 1.13 -9.88 -4.44
CA PRO A 65 1.95 -9.87 -5.64
C PRO A 65 1.24 -9.23 -6.81
N ILE A 66 2.03 -8.59 -7.66
CA ILE A 66 1.62 -8.06 -8.97
C ILE A 66 2.70 -8.50 -9.96
N GLU A 67 2.28 -9.12 -11.06
CA GLU A 67 3.19 -9.49 -12.12
C GLU A 67 3.79 -8.23 -12.77
N GLY A 68 5.12 -8.19 -12.88
CA GLY A 68 5.85 -7.09 -13.51
C GLY A 68 5.95 -5.81 -12.67
N ALA A 69 5.61 -5.85 -11.37
CA ALA A 69 5.80 -4.69 -10.50
C ALA A 69 7.28 -4.31 -10.31
N PRO A 70 7.60 -3.01 -10.13
CA PRO A 70 6.67 -1.88 -10.13
C PRO A 70 6.18 -1.54 -11.55
N LEU A 71 4.89 -1.23 -11.67
CA LEU A 71 4.28 -0.85 -12.94
C LEU A 71 4.59 0.62 -13.29
N PRO A 72 4.55 1.00 -14.58
CA PRO A 72 4.75 2.39 -14.99
C PRO A 72 3.68 3.33 -14.42
N TRP A 73 4.10 4.47 -13.87
CA TRP A 73 3.20 5.47 -13.31
C TRP A 73 2.43 6.24 -14.38
N GLY A 74 1.23 6.68 -14.04
CA GLY A 74 0.36 7.49 -14.89
C GLY A 74 -0.19 6.77 -16.12
N GLN A 75 -0.04 5.44 -16.19
CA GLN A 75 -0.51 4.62 -17.31
C GLN A 75 -1.63 3.68 -16.86
N LEU A 76 -2.75 3.69 -17.58
CA LEU A 76 -3.85 2.77 -17.31
C LEU A 76 -3.38 1.33 -17.55
N SER A 77 -3.63 0.44 -16.59
CA SER A 77 -3.20 -0.95 -16.66
C SER A 77 -4.30 -1.88 -16.12
N PRO A 78 -4.71 -2.91 -16.90
CA PRO A 78 -5.63 -3.93 -16.41
C PRO A 78 -5.09 -4.68 -15.18
N VAL A 79 -3.77 -4.90 -15.15
CA VAL A 79 -3.08 -5.56 -14.03
C VAL A 79 -3.15 -4.70 -12.77
N ALA A 80 -3.03 -3.37 -12.93
CA ALA A 80 -3.13 -2.42 -11.82
C ALA A 80 -4.56 -2.33 -11.27
N GLY A 81 -5.57 -2.35 -12.15
CA GLY A 81 -6.98 -2.38 -11.76
C GLY A 81 -7.36 -3.64 -10.98
N ASP A 82 -6.94 -4.82 -11.46
CA ASP A 82 -7.11 -6.09 -10.73
C ASP A 82 -6.39 -6.06 -9.35
N ALA A 83 -5.17 -5.54 -9.29
CA ALA A 83 -4.44 -5.41 -8.04
C ALA A 83 -5.18 -4.52 -7.03
N ALA A 84 -5.67 -3.35 -7.46
CA ALA A 84 -6.45 -2.45 -6.62
C ALA A 84 -7.70 -3.14 -6.02
N PHE A 85 -8.40 -3.95 -6.83
CA PHE A 85 -9.51 -4.76 -6.35
C PHE A 85 -9.06 -5.80 -5.30
N ARG A 86 -7.99 -6.55 -5.57
CA ARG A 86 -7.47 -7.57 -4.63
C ARG A 86 -7.04 -6.98 -3.29
N PHE A 87 -6.51 -5.76 -3.27
CA PHE A 87 -6.19 -5.07 -2.01
C PHE A 87 -7.43 -4.82 -1.17
N ILE A 88 -8.52 -4.36 -1.78
CA ILE A 88 -9.82 -4.18 -1.13
C ILE A 88 -10.38 -5.52 -0.66
N GLU A 89 -10.38 -6.54 -1.52
CA GLU A 89 -10.88 -7.88 -1.19
C GLU A 89 -10.18 -8.45 0.05
N LYS A 90 -8.83 -8.35 0.11
CA LYS A 90 -8.05 -8.83 1.24
C LYS A 90 -8.32 -8.01 2.51
N ALA A 91 -8.40 -6.69 2.41
CA ALA A 91 -8.72 -5.82 3.54
C ALA A 91 -10.11 -6.12 4.13
N VAL A 92 -11.11 -6.39 3.28
CA VAL A 92 -12.46 -6.78 3.72
C VAL A 92 -12.41 -8.13 4.45
N ARG A 93 -11.78 -9.14 3.86
CA ARG A 93 -11.67 -10.48 4.49
C ARG A 93 -11.00 -10.42 5.87
N ASP A 94 -9.96 -9.61 6.01
CA ASP A 94 -9.25 -9.49 7.29
C ASP A 94 -10.03 -8.67 8.33
N ALA A 95 -10.96 -7.80 7.91
CA ALA A 95 -11.85 -7.05 8.80
C ALA A 95 -13.05 -7.88 9.29
N GLU A 96 -13.44 -8.92 8.56
CA GLU A 96 -14.54 -9.84 8.94
C GLU A 96 -14.13 -10.90 9.98
N ALA A 97 -12.81 -11.13 10.16
CA ALA A 97 -12.25 -12.13 11.06
C ALA A 97 -12.12 -11.65 12.52
#